data_AF-A0A3G9JW90-F1
#
_entry.id   AF-A0A3G9JW90-F1
#
_cell.length_a   1.000
_cell.length_b   1.000
_cell.length_c   1.000
_cell.angle_alpha   90.00
_cell.angle_beta   90.00
_cell.angle_gamma   90.00
#
_symmetry.space_group_name_H-M   'P 1'
#
loop_
_entity.id
_entity.type
_entity.pdbx_description
1 polymer ?
#
loop_
_entity_poly.entity_id
_entity_poly.type
_entity_poly.pdbx_seq_one_letter_code
_entity_poly.pdbx_strand_id
1 'polypeptide(L)'
;MQKRRLNTRAITMMAMLGAIAAILMFFEISLPFTLEFIKLDFSDLPILLSGFLFGPALGAVTAVIKIALKLVFKPTSTMYVGELSNLILAISFEAIASAYYRKHRTKKGAVIGLIISTLCTSVIAVISNWLVIFPFYVEMFHMSMANIIKMAHAVAPWVSNELTMFTTSVFPFNIVKYGLVSLITFFIYKPLSGVIKKYIQ
;
A
#
# COMPACT_ATOMS: atom_id res chain seq x y z
N MET A 1 23.15 8.22 -19.78
CA MET A 1 21.97 8.35 -18.89
C MET A 1 21.71 9.83 -18.62
N GLN A 2 20.71 10.45 -19.26
CA GLN A 2 20.33 11.83 -18.94
C GLN A 2 19.75 11.88 -17.51
N LYS A 3 20.43 12.56 -16.58
CA LYS A 3 19.87 13.00 -15.30
C LYS A 3 18.65 13.87 -15.60
N ARG A 4 17.44 13.30 -15.60
CA ARG A 4 16.22 14.11 -15.54
C ARG A 4 16.25 14.85 -14.22
N ARG A 5 16.57 16.15 -14.25
CA ARG A 5 16.33 17.05 -13.11
C ARG A 5 14.85 16.92 -12.75
N LEU A 6 14.55 16.67 -11.48
CA LEU A 6 13.19 16.79 -10.96
C LEU A 6 12.71 18.21 -11.27
N ASN A 7 11.81 18.34 -12.25
CA ASN A 7 11.21 19.63 -12.57
C ASN A 7 10.21 19.97 -11.45
N THR A 8 10.12 21.25 -11.07
CA THR A 8 9.18 21.80 -10.09
C THR A 8 7.77 21.21 -10.25
N ARG A 9 7.29 21.06 -11.49
CA ARG A 9 5.98 20.44 -11.77
C ARG A 9 5.84 19.01 -11.24
N ALA A 10 6.88 18.18 -11.38
CA ALA A 10 6.87 16.81 -10.86
C ALA A 10 6.84 16.81 -9.33
N ILE A 11 7.59 17.71 -8.69
CA ILE A 11 7.59 17.87 -7.23
C ILE A 11 6.20 18.26 -6.73
N THR A 12 5.58 19.29 -7.33
CA THR A 12 4.23 19.73 -6.98
C THR A 12 3.22 18.60 -7.12
N MET A 13 3.28 17.84 -8.20
CA MET A 13 2.36 16.74 -8.44
C MET A 13 2.51 15.57 -7.46
N MET A 14 3.74 15.19 -7.13
CA MET A 14 3.98 14.18 -6.10
C MET A 14 3.44 14.64 -4.75
N ALA A 15 3.67 15.89 -4.37
CA ALA A 15 3.14 16.45 -3.13
C ALA A 15 1.61 16.43 -3.09
N MET A 16 0.94 16.83 -4.19
CA MET A 16 -0.52 16.77 -4.30
C MET A 16 -1.03 15.32 -4.20
N LEU A 17 -0.43 14.37 -4.92
CA LEU A 17 -0.83 12.96 -4.86
C LEU A 17 -0.60 12.37 -3.46
N GLY A 18 0.48 12.74 -2.80
CA GLY A 18 0.77 12.33 -1.42
C GLY A 18 -0.24 12.91 -0.41
N ALA A 19 -0.65 14.17 -0.59
CA ALA A 19 -1.71 14.78 0.21
C ALA A 19 -3.07 14.10 0.00
N ILE A 20 -3.44 13.83 -1.25
CA ILE A 20 -4.66 13.07 -1.57
C ILE A 20 -4.60 11.67 -0.95
N ALA A 21 -3.46 10.99 -1.05
CA ALA A 21 -3.27 9.68 -0.43
C ALA A 21 -3.45 9.74 1.09
N ALA A 22 -2.91 10.76 1.76
CA ALA A 22 -3.09 10.95 3.20
C ALA A 22 -4.56 11.15 3.57
N ILE A 23 -5.29 11.96 2.79
CA ILE A 23 -6.74 12.17 2.98
C ILE A 23 -7.50 10.84 2.82
N LEU A 24 -7.20 10.08 1.76
CA LEU A 24 -7.84 8.79 1.50
C LEU A 24 -7.57 7.77 2.62
N MET A 25 -6.41 7.85 3.27
CA MET A 25 -6.06 6.97 4.39
C MET A 25 -6.94 7.24 5.63
N PHE A 26 -7.57 8.42 5.77
CA PHE A 26 -8.53 8.66 6.85
C PHE A 26 -9.85 7.88 6.68
N PHE A 27 -10.18 7.50 5.45
CA PHE A 27 -11.35 6.68 5.12
C PHE A 27 -11.01 5.19 5.17
N GLU A 28 -10.24 4.78 6.18
CA GLU A 28 -9.89 3.39 6.44
C GLU A 28 -11.09 2.63 7.04
N ILE A 29 -11.31 1.41 6.55
CA ILE A 29 -12.43 0.55 6.91
C ILE A 29 -11.89 -0.73 7.53
N SER A 30 -12.34 -1.07 8.73
CA SER A 30 -12.09 -2.38 9.35
C SER A 30 -13.05 -3.41 8.75
N LEU A 31 -12.54 -4.54 8.29
CA LEU A 31 -13.38 -5.63 7.79
C LEU A 31 -13.80 -6.53 8.97
N PRO A 32 -15.02 -7.10 8.97
CA PRO A 32 -15.53 -7.88 10.10
C PRO A 32 -14.67 -9.09 10.50
N PHE A 33 -13.89 -9.63 9.55
CA PHE A 33 -13.06 -10.82 9.71
C PHE A 33 -11.57 -10.50 9.88
N THR A 34 -11.20 -9.23 10.07
CA THR A 34 -9.81 -8.80 10.29
C THR A 34 -9.61 -8.21 11.68
N LEU A 35 -8.38 -8.26 12.17
CA LEU A 35 -7.99 -7.53 13.39
C LEU A 35 -8.20 -6.02 13.19
N GLU A 36 -8.55 -5.30 14.24
CA GLU A 36 -8.90 -3.88 14.18
C GLU A 36 -7.76 -2.99 13.62
N PHE A 37 -6.51 -3.39 13.84
CA PHE A 37 -5.34 -2.68 13.33
C PHE A 37 -5.01 -3.00 11.85
N ILE A 38 -5.71 -3.95 11.23
CA ILE A 38 -5.58 -4.29 9.81
C ILE A 38 -6.78 -3.69 9.07
N LYS A 39 -6.55 -2.59 8.35
CA LYS A 39 -7.63 -1.81 7.72
C LYS A 39 -7.46 -1.69 6.22
N LEU A 40 -8.59 -1.72 5.53
CA LEU A 40 -8.70 -1.49 4.10
C LEU A 40 -8.82 0.01 3.82
N ASP A 41 -8.06 0.50 2.86
CA ASP A 41 -8.09 1.89 2.41
C ASP A 41 -7.66 1.97 0.94
N PHE A 42 -7.95 3.11 0.30
CA PHE A 42 -7.61 3.36 -1.11
C PHE A 42 -6.44 4.35 -1.26
N SER A 43 -5.65 4.57 -0.20
CA SER A 43 -4.56 5.55 -0.20
C SER A 43 -3.38 5.15 -1.10
N ASP A 44 -3.29 3.89 -1.50
CA ASP A 44 -2.24 3.40 -2.40
C ASP A 44 -2.50 3.72 -3.88
N LEU A 45 -3.72 4.14 -4.20
CA LEU A 45 -4.11 4.53 -5.57
C LEU A 45 -3.33 5.78 -6.05
N PRO A 46 -3.28 6.92 -5.32
CA PRO A 46 -2.48 8.07 -5.76
C PRO A 46 -0.97 7.79 -5.79
N ILE A 47 -0.50 6.91 -4.91
CA ILE A 47 0.89 6.46 -4.87
C ILE A 47 1.22 5.71 -6.18
N LEU A 48 0.38 4.75 -6.54
CA LEU A 48 0.54 3.98 -7.78
C LEU A 48 0.46 4.86 -9.04
N LEU A 49 -0.44 5.85 -9.04
CA LEU A 49 -0.52 6.84 -10.12
C LEU A 49 0.77 7.64 -10.25
N SER A 50 1.34 8.11 -9.13
CA SER A 50 2.64 8.79 -9.11
C SER A 50 3.73 7.90 -9.71
N GLY A 51 3.73 6.62 -9.34
CA GLY A 51 4.58 5.59 -9.93
C GLY A 51 4.45 5.45 -11.44
N PHE A 52 3.22 5.33 -11.95
CA PHE A 52 2.96 5.18 -13.39
C PHE A 52 3.37 6.42 -14.20
N LEU A 53 3.24 7.60 -13.61
CA LEU A 53 3.61 8.87 -14.25
C LEU A 53 5.12 9.07 -14.26
N PHE A 54 5.75 8.95 -13.08
CA PHE A 54 7.10 9.45 -12.83
C PHE A 54 8.13 8.34 -12.58
N GLY A 55 7.68 7.14 -12.21
CA GLY A 55 8.49 5.96 -11.93
C GLY A 55 8.57 5.59 -10.45
N PRO A 56 9.13 4.40 -10.14
CA PRO A 56 9.08 3.78 -8.81
C PRO A 56 9.67 4.63 -7.68
N ALA A 57 10.79 5.30 -7.94
CA ALA A 57 11.41 6.15 -6.92
C ALA A 57 10.48 7.29 -6.46
N LEU A 58 9.69 7.85 -7.37
CA LEU A 58 8.83 8.99 -7.10
C LEU A 58 7.47 8.54 -6.51
N GLY A 59 7.00 7.35 -6.87
CA GLY A 59 5.92 6.69 -6.14
C GLY A 59 6.30 6.40 -4.69
N ALA A 60 7.49 5.86 -4.43
CA ALA A 60 7.97 5.64 -3.06
C ALA A 60 8.04 6.93 -2.23
N VAL A 61 8.55 8.03 -2.79
CA VAL A 61 8.52 9.35 -2.12
C VAL A 61 7.09 9.79 -1.82
N THR A 62 6.14 9.54 -2.74
CA THR A 62 4.72 9.84 -2.53
C THR A 62 4.11 9.04 -1.37
N ALA A 63 4.53 7.78 -1.20
CA ALA A 63 4.13 6.95 -0.07
C ALA A 63 4.68 7.47 1.27
N VAL A 64 5.92 7.97 1.29
CA VAL A 64 6.50 8.61 2.47
C VAL A 64 5.73 9.89 2.83
N ILE A 65 5.40 10.73 1.84
CA ILE A 65 4.58 11.94 2.06
C ILE A 65 3.22 11.57 2.65
N LYS A 66 2.56 10.53 2.12
CA LYS A 66 1.29 10.02 2.67
C LYS A 66 1.39 9.76 4.17
N ILE A 67 2.37 8.95 4.58
CA ILE A 67 2.51 8.53 5.98
C ILE A 67 2.91 9.69 6.87
N ALA A 68 3.82 10.55 6.41
CA ALA A 68 4.22 11.76 7.15
C ALA A 68 3.01 12.65 7.43
N LEU A 69 2.18 12.93 6.42
CA LEU A 69 0.98 13.75 6.59
C LEU A 69 -0.06 13.05 7.48
N LYS A 70 -0.27 11.74 7.31
CA LYS A 70 -1.16 10.98 8.19
C LYS A 70 -0.76 11.13 9.65
N LEU A 71 0.53 11.05 9.96
CA LEU A 71 1.04 11.15 11.33
C LEU A 71 0.94 12.55 11.92
N VAL A 72 0.99 13.59 11.09
CA VAL A 72 0.76 14.98 11.54
C VAL A 72 -0.69 15.21 11.97
N PHE A 73 -1.65 14.63 11.25
CA PHE A 73 -3.08 14.91 11.45
C PHE A 73 -3.82 13.85 12.27
N LYS A 74 -3.35 12.60 12.31
CA LYS A 74 -3.98 11.50 13.05
C LYS A 74 -2.92 10.72 13.83
N PRO A 75 -2.97 10.74 15.18
CA PRO A 75 -2.04 9.97 16.00
C PRO A 75 -2.12 8.48 15.66
N THR A 76 -1.02 7.76 15.92
CA THR A 76 -0.99 6.31 15.72
C THR A 76 -1.72 5.61 16.85
N SER A 77 -2.55 4.62 16.51
CA SER A 77 -3.16 3.69 17.47
C SER A 77 -2.39 2.37 17.58
N THR A 78 -1.32 2.21 16.80
CA THR A 78 -0.54 0.96 16.68
C THR A 78 0.93 1.16 17.05
N MET A 79 1.26 2.30 17.69
CA MET A 79 2.63 2.69 18.00
C MET A 79 3.57 2.66 16.79
N TYR A 80 3.11 3.24 15.67
CA TYR A 80 3.81 3.37 14.39
C TYR A 80 3.98 2.05 13.60
N VAL A 81 3.60 0.90 14.17
CA VAL A 81 3.76 -0.42 13.53
C VAL A 81 2.87 -0.56 12.30
N GLY A 82 1.61 -0.13 12.40
CA GLY A 82 0.66 -0.16 11.29
C GLY A 82 1.07 0.79 10.16
N GLU A 83 1.56 1.98 10.49
CA GLU A 83 2.08 2.93 9.51
C GLU A 83 3.33 2.42 8.80
N LEU A 84 4.24 1.76 9.52
CA LEU A 84 5.40 1.10 8.94
C LEU A 84 4.99 -0.02 7.97
N SER A 85 4.07 -0.89 8.40
CA SER A 85 3.51 -1.95 7.55
C SER A 85 2.89 -1.37 6.27
N ASN A 86 2.05 -0.35 6.42
CA ASN A 86 1.41 0.33 5.29
C ASN A 86 2.45 0.94 4.33
N LEU A 87 3.52 1.55 4.85
CA LEU A 87 4.60 2.11 4.04
C LEU A 87 5.34 1.05 3.23
N ILE A 88 5.76 -0.04 3.87
CA ILE A 88 6.50 -1.15 3.24
C ILE A 88 5.66 -1.73 2.09
N LEU A 89 4.38 -2.01 2.34
CA LEU A 89 3.52 -2.64 1.35
C LEU A 89 3.11 -1.67 0.24
N ALA A 90 2.86 -0.40 0.55
CA ALA A 90 2.58 0.62 -0.46
C ALA A 90 3.76 0.81 -1.43
N ILE A 91 4.99 0.91 -0.91
CA ILE A 91 6.21 1.03 -1.72
C ILE A 91 6.40 -0.24 -2.56
N SER A 92 6.23 -1.42 -1.97
CA SER A 92 6.39 -2.69 -2.69
C SER A 92 5.39 -2.81 -3.86
N PHE A 93 4.12 -2.52 -3.58
CA PHE A 93 3.06 -2.59 -4.57
C PHE A 93 3.27 -1.60 -5.72
N GLU A 94 3.54 -0.35 -5.39
CA GLU A 94 3.78 0.66 -6.41
C GLU A 94 5.04 0.34 -7.23
N ALA A 95 6.15 0.00 -6.56
CA ALA A 95 7.42 -0.20 -7.24
C ALA A 95 7.38 -1.37 -8.24
N ILE A 96 6.76 -2.49 -7.87
CA ILE A 96 6.64 -3.67 -8.75
C ILE A 96 5.75 -3.33 -9.96
N ALA A 97 4.58 -2.75 -9.71
CA ALA A 97 3.63 -2.39 -10.76
C ALA A 97 4.21 -1.33 -11.71
N SER A 98 4.81 -0.27 -11.17
CA SER A 98 5.33 0.85 -11.96
C SER A 98 6.60 0.48 -12.71
N ALA A 99 7.49 -0.34 -12.13
CA ALA A 99 8.66 -0.85 -12.83
C ALA A 99 8.28 -1.72 -14.03
N TYR A 100 7.29 -2.61 -13.86
CA TYR A 100 6.80 -3.43 -14.97
C TYR A 100 6.13 -2.57 -16.06
N TYR A 101 5.20 -1.70 -15.66
CA TYR A 101 4.48 -0.82 -16.58
C TYR A 101 5.42 0.15 -17.32
N ARG A 102 6.50 0.61 -16.68
CA ARG A 102 7.48 1.51 -17.32
C ARG A 102 8.18 0.87 -18.50
N LYS A 103 8.43 -0.44 -18.46
CA LYS A 103 8.97 -1.22 -19.58
C LYS A 103 7.90 -1.57 -20.63
N HIS A 104 6.63 -1.68 -20.20
CA HIS A 104 5.50 -2.10 -21.05
C HIS A 104 4.35 -1.09 -20.99
N ARG A 105 4.55 0.11 -21.58
CA ARG A 105 3.64 1.28 -21.49
C ARG A 105 2.31 1.11 -22.29
N THR A 106 1.60 0.00 -22.12
CA THR A 106 0.33 -0.33 -22.79
C THR A 106 -0.78 -0.64 -21.79
N LYS A 107 -2.05 -0.77 -22.25
CA LYS A 107 -3.15 -1.24 -21.39
C LYS A 107 -2.86 -2.63 -20.82
N LYS A 108 -2.42 -3.55 -21.69
CA LYS A 108 -2.03 -4.91 -21.30
C LYS A 108 -0.91 -4.90 -20.28
N GLY A 109 0.12 -4.07 -20.49
CA GLY A 109 1.25 -3.96 -19.55
C GLY A 109 0.84 -3.40 -18.18
N ALA A 110 -0.13 -2.49 -18.12
CA ALA A 110 -0.69 -2.02 -16.85
C ALA A 110 -1.43 -3.16 -16.11
N VAL A 111 -2.28 -3.91 -16.81
CA VAL A 111 -3.01 -5.06 -16.22
C VAL A 111 -2.04 -6.11 -15.68
N ILE A 112 -1.05 -6.52 -16.48
CA ILE A 112 -0.07 -7.53 -16.05
C ILE A 112 0.75 -7.01 -14.87
N GLY A 113 1.21 -5.75 -14.90
CA GLY A 113 1.94 -5.14 -13.79
C GLY A 113 1.13 -5.11 -12.49
N LEU A 114 -0.16 -4.81 -12.58
CA LEU A 114 -1.08 -4.79 -11.43
C LEU A 114 -1.31 -6.20 -10.86
N ILE A 115 -1.49 -7.21 -11.71
CA ILE A 115 -1.66 -8.60 -11.27
C ILE A 115 -0.39 -9.11 -10.58
N ILE A 116 0.78 -8.94 -11.21
CA ILE A 116 2.07 -9.34 -10.64
C ILE A 116 2.28 -8.63 -9.31
N SER A 117 2.02 -7.33 -9.25
CA SER A 117 2.24 -6.55 -8.04
C SER A 117 1.30 -6.95 -6.90
N THR A 118 0.03 -7.21 -7.18
CA THR A 118 -0.94 -7.71 -6.19
C THR A 118 -0.45 -9.03 -5.58
N LEU A 119 -0.04 -9.98 -6.42
CA LEU A 119 0.45 -11.29 -5.96
C LEU A 119 1.75 -11.17 -5.17
N CYS A 120 2.76 -10.50 -5.72
CA CYS A 120 4.05 -10.33 -5.08
C CYS A 120 3.93 -9.55 -3.76
N THR A 121 3.15 -8.48 -3.72
CA THR A 121 2.96 -7.69 -2.50
C THR A 121 2.21 -8.46 -1.44
N SER A 122 1.26 -9.33 -1.81
CA SER A 122 0.58 -10.18 -0.84
C SER A 122 1.52 -11.21 -0.19
N VAL A 123 2.49 -11.74 -0.96
CA VAL A 123 3.57 -12.57 -0.41
C VAL A 123 4.51 -11.74 0.48
N ILE A 124 4.90 -10.55 0.04
CA ILE A 124 5.71 -9.62 0.86
C ILE A 124 4.96 -9.24 2.14
N ALA A 125 3.64 -9.10 2.09
CA ALA A 125 2.82 -8.83 3.26
C ALA A 125 2.92 -9.97 4.27
N VAL A 126 2.80 -11.22 3.84
CA VAL A 126 3.01 -12.38 4.74
C VAL A 126 4.40 -12.36 5.36
N ILE A 127 5.45 -12.20 4.53
CA ILE A 127 6.84 -12.24 4.99
C ILE A 127 7.14 -11.09 5.96
N SER A 128 6.80 -9.86 5.59
CA SER A 128 7.03 -8.68 6.43
C SER A 128 6.21 -8.74 7.72
N ASN A 129 4.97 -9.22 7.67
CA ASN A 129 4.15 -9.35 8.86
C ASN A 129 4.70 -10.40 9.82
N TRP A 130 5.16 -11.53 9.30
CA TRP A 130 5.74 -12.59 10.12
C TRP A 130 7.08 -12.20 10.75
N LEU A 131 7.98 -11.59 9.98
CA LEU A 131 9.35 -11.32 10.43
C LEU A 131 9.52 -10.01 11.18
N VAL A 132 8.67 -9.00 10.90
CA VAL A 132 8.88 -7.64 11.38
C VAL A 132 7.65 -7.10 12.09
N ILE A 133 6.49 -7.03 11.41
CA ILE A 133 5.35 -6.24 11.91
C ILE A 133 4.75 -6.86 13.17
N PHE A 134 4.40 -8.15 13.17
CA PHE A 134 3.79 -8.77 14.34
C PHE A 134 4.77 -8.93 15.51
N PRO A 135 6.04 -9.35 15.33
CA PRO A 135 7.02 -9.35 16.41
C PRO A 135 7.21 -7.96 17.03
N PHE A 136 7.31 -6.92 16.21
CA PHE A 136 7.44 -5.55 16.70
C PHE A 136 6.17 -5.06 17.41
N TYR A 137 4.98 -5.44 16.92
CA TYR A 137 3.71 -5.15 17.59
C TYR A 137 3.64 -5.80 18.99
N VAL A 138 4.01 -7.07 19.10
CA VAL A 138 4.08 -7.85 20.35
C VAL A 138 5.01 -7.17 21.36
N GLU A 139 6.20 -6.77 20.92
CA GLU A 139 7.19 -6.08 21.75
C GLU A 139 6.68 -4.73 22.24
N MET A 140 6.17 -3.91 21.32
CA MET A 140 5.67 -2.58 21.62
C MET A 140 4.51 -2.63 22.61
N PHE A 141 3.51 -3.49 22.39
CA PHE A 141 2.32 -3.59 23.26
C PHE A 141 2.52 -4.49 24.49
N HIS A 142 3.74 -4.99 24.73
CA HIS A 142 4.06 -5.93 25.81
C HIS A 142 3.07 -7.10 25.91
N MET A 143 2.64 -7.62 24.76
CA MET A 143 1.69 -8.71 24.65
C MET A 143 2.36 -9.95 24.05
N SER A 144 1.70 -11.12 24.11
CA SER A 144 2.22 -12.34 23.48
C SER A 144 1.62 -12.55 22.09
N MET A 145 2.32 -13.29 21.22
CA MET A 145 1.76 -13.72 19.93
C MET A 145 0.50 -14.58 20.13
N ALA A 146 0.45 -15.38 21.19
CA ALA A 146 -0.75 -16.16 21.55
C ALA A 146 -1.98 -15.27 21.81
N ASN A 147 -1.79 -14.08 22.41
CA ASN A 147 -2.88 -13.12 22.59
C ASN A 147 -3.40 -12.60 21.24
N ILE A 148 -2.50 -12.31 20.29
CA ILE A 148 -2.89 -11.87 18.96
C ILE A 148 -3.64 -12.97 18.22
N ILE A 149 -3.18 -14.22 18.29
CA ILE A 149 -3.88 -15.37 17.69
C ILE A 149 -5.27 -15.52 18.32
N LYS A 150 -5.40 -15.34 19.63
CA LYS A 150 -6.70 -15.37 20.33
C LYS A 150 -7.64 -14.26 19.85
N MET A 151 -7.12 -13.04 19.65
CA MET A 151 -7.88 -11.93 19.08
C MET A 151 -8.31 -12.23 17.63
N ALA A 152 -7.42 -12.82 16.84
CA ALA A 152 -7.71 -13.20 15.46
C ALA A 152 -8.76 -14.32 15.39
N HIS A 153 -8.65 -15.33 16.25
CA HIS A 153 -9.60 -16.43 16.35
C HIS A 153 -11.02 -15.95 16.70
N ALA A 154 -11.15 -14.89 17.51
CA ALA A 154 -12.44 -14.32 17.89
C ALA A 154 -13.20 -13.70 16.70
N VAL A 155 -12.50 -13.18 15.70
CA VAL A 155 -13.09 -12.59 14.48
C VAL A 155 -13.08 -13.55 13.28
N ALA A 156 -12.18 -14.54 13.29
CA ALA A 156 -11.97 -15.51 12.23
C ALA A 156 -11.71 -16.90 12.85
N PRO A 157 -12.76 -17.71 13.09
CA PRO A 157 -12.64 -18.99 13.82
C PRO A 157 -11.69 -20.02 13.19
N TRP A 158 -11.35 -19.88 11.91
CA TRP A 158 -10.38 -20.72 11.21
C TRP A 158 -8.92 -20.38 11.56
N VAL A 159 -8.65 -19.28 12.26
CA VAL A 159 -7.30 -18.90 12.71
C VAL A 159 -6.99 -19.59 14.03
N SER A 160 -6.16 -20.63 14.02
CA SER A 160 -5.80 -21.41 15.22
C SER A 160 -4.33 -21.29 15.63
N ASN A 161 -3.47 -20.80 14.73
CA ASN A 161 -2.04 -20.63 14.92
C ASN A 161 -1.48 -19.56 13.96
N GLU A 162 -0.20 -19.22 14.10
CA GLU A 162 0.47 -18.23 13.25
C GLU A 162 0.35 -18.54 11.75
N LEU A 163 0.56 -19.81 11.36
CA LEU A 163 0.50 -20.23 9.97
C LEU A 163 -0.88 -19.94 9.38
N THR A 164 -1.95 -20.36 10.06
CA THR A 164 -3.33 -20.09 9.63
C THR A 164 -3.62 -18.60 9.61
N MET A 165 -3.15 -17.82 10.60
CA MET A 165 -3.33 -16.36 10.60
C MET A 165 -2.72 -15.71 9.35
N PHE A 166 -1.48 -16.03 9.02
CA PHE A 166 -0.81 -15.42 7.88
C PHE A 166 -1.37 -15.90 6.53
N THR A 167 -1.68 -17.20 6.40
CA THR A 167 -2.14 -17.78 5.13
C THR A 167 -3.62 -17.53 4.85
N THR A 168 -4.48 -17.52 5.87
CA THR A 168 -5.93 -17.43 5.72
C THR A 168 -6.51 -16.05 6.05
N SER A 169 -5.73 -15.18 6.69
CA SER A 169 -6.15 -13.79 6.98
C SER A 169 -5.27 -12.78 6.28
N VAL A 170 -3.96 -12.75 6.56
CA VAL A 170 -3.07 -11.71 6.03
C VAL A 170 -2.93 -11.80 4.51
N PHE A 171 -2.65 -12.98 3.96
CA PHE A 171 -2.51 -13.17 2.52
C PHE A 171 -3.78 -12.78 1.74
N PRO A 172 -4.98 -13.36 2.00
CA PRO A 172 -6.17 -13.02 1.25
C PRO A 172 -6.62 -11.57 1.46
N PHE A 173 -6.44 -11.00 2.66
CA PHE A 173 -6.72 -9.58 2.90
C PHE A 173 -5.92 -8.68 1.94
N ASN A 174 -4.62 -8.94 1.79
CA ASN A 174 -3.77 -8.15 0.90
C ASN A 174 -4.12 -8.37 -0.58
N ILE A 175 -4.50 -9.59 -0.98
CA ILE A 175 -5.02 -9.86 -2.33
C ILE A 175 -6.27 -9.01 -2.60
N VAL A 176 -7.21 -8.96 -1.66
CA VAL A 176 -8.43 -8.15 -1.79
C VAL A 176 -8.09 -6.66 -1.84
N LYS A 177 -7.30 -6.16 -0.89
CA LYS A 177 -6.90 -4.75 -0.82
C LYS A 177 -6.23 -4.30 -2.13
N TYR A 178 -5.17 -4.98 -2.54
CA TYR A 178 -4.43 -4.60 -3.74
C TYR A 178 -5.18 -4.92 -5.03
N GLY A 179 -6.07 -5.93 -5.02
CA GLY A 179 -6.99 -6.20 -6.12
C GLY A 179 -7.97 -5.05 -6.35
N LEU A 180 -8.58 -4.52 -5.29
CA LEU A 180 -9.49 -3.38 -5.37
C LEU A 180 -8.76 -2.10 -5.81
N VAL A 181 -7.59 -1.82 -5.22
CA VAL A 181 -6.75 -0.68 -5.64
C VAL A 181 -6.34 -0.81 -7.11
N SER A 182 -5.97 -2.01 -7.56
CA SER A 182 -5.64 -2.30 -8.96
C SER A 182 -6.81 -2.05 -9.89
N LEU A 183 -8.00 -2.55 -9.51
CA LEU A 183 -9.22 -2.41 -10.29
C LEU A 183 -9.56 -0.94 -10.51
N ILE A 184 -9.60 -0.14 -9.45
CA ILE A 184 -9.91 1.29 -9.53
C ILE A 184 -8.82 2.01 -10.34
N THR A 185 -7.55 1.71 -10.09
CA THR A 185 -6.43 2.32 -10.81
C THR A 185 -6.51 2.08 -12.32
N PHE A 186 -6.88 0.87 -12.74
CA PHE A 186 -7.01 0.53 -14.15
C PHE A 186 -8.02 1.41 -14.90
N PHE A 187 -9.14 1.79 -14.26
CA PHE A 187 -10.13 2.67 -14.89
C PHE A 187 -9.69 4.14 -14.95
N ILE A 188 -8.96 4.62 -13.95
CA ILE A 188 -8.62 6.05 -13.84
C ILE A 188 -7.27 6.42 -14.45
N TYR A 189 -6.31 5.49 -14.55
CA TYR A 189 -4.92 5.88 -14.84
C TYR A 189 -4.74 6.50 -16.24
N LYS A 190 -5.51 6.07 -17.24
CA LYS A 190 -5.40 6.61 -18.61
C LYS A 190 -5.98 8.02 -18.73
N PRO A 191 -7.25 8.28 -18.34
CA PRO A 191 -7.80 9.64 -18.33
C PRO A 191 -6.88 10.60 -17.58
N LEU A 192 -6.42 10.18 -16.40
CA LEU A 192 -5.57 11.00 -15.57
C LEU A 192 -4.19 11.22 -16.19
N SER A 193 -3.56 10.18 -16.78
CA SER A 193 -2.27 10.34 -17.46
C SER A 193 -2.35 11.30 -18.65
N GLY A 194 -3.45 11.31 -19.40
CA GLY A 194 -3.66 12.25 -20.51
C GLY A 194 -3.73 13.69 -20.02
N VAL A 195 -4.54 13.95 -18.99
CA VAL A 195 -4.67 15.29 -18.36
C VAL A 195 -3.32 15.74 -17.80
N ILE A 196 -2.66 14.86 -17.03
CA ILE A 196 -1.44 15.18 -16.32
C ILE A 196 -0.27 15.46 -17.27
N LYS A 197 -0.11 14.67 -18.34
CA LYS A 197 0.97 14.90 -19.31
C LYS A 197 0.84 16.27 -20.00
N LYS A 198 -0.39 16.73 -20.24
CA LYS A 198 -0.67 18.06 -20.83
C LYS A 198 -0.17 19.21 -19.95
N TYR A 199 -0.14 19.03 -18.63
CA TYR A 199 0.34 20.06 -17.69
C TYR A 199 1.83 19.91 -17.33
N ILE A 200 2.42 18.73 -17.51
CA ILE A 200 3.85 18.50 -17.22
C ILE A 200 4.74 18.91 -18.40
N GLN A 201 4.31 18.68 -19.64
CA GLN A 201 5.00 19.14 -20.86
C GLN A 201 4.92 20.66 -21.01
#